data_AF-A0A7W5VMJ3-F1
#
_entry.id   AF-A0A7W5VMJ3-F1
#
_cell.length_a   1.000
_cell.length_b   1.000
_cell.length_c   1.000
_cell.angle_alpha   90.00
_cell.angle_beta   90.00
_cell.angle_gamma   90.00
#
_symmetry.space_group_name_H-M   'P 1'
#
loop_
_entity.id
_entity.type
_entity.pdbx_description
1 polymer ?
#
loop_
_entity_poly.entity_id
_entity_poly.type
_entity_poly.pdbx_seq_one_letter_code
_entity_poly.pdbx_strand_id
1 'polypeptide(L)'
;MSYELHVERESPLAFAELAKAMAPAGFSLRDQGEILVGDEPRPVAHWRERVVGRPSSDWDVAQLVRLAAVLGGRLLGEDGEHYYLRDGVIEVDGDPIGKIDQILVEGPAAW
;
A
#
# COMPACT_ATOMS: atom_id res chain seq x y z
N MET A 1 5.03 -8.00 -14.73
CA MET A 1 3.85 -8.88 -14.56
C MET A 1 2.92 -8.12 -13.63
N SER A 2 1.71 -7.78 -14.06
CA SER A 2 0.77 -7.05 -13.19
C SER A 2 0.03 -8.04 -12.33
N TYR A 3 0.14 -7.90 -11.01
CA TYR A 3 -0.64 -8.63 -10.01
C TYR A 3 -1.39 -7.62 -9.13
N GLU A 4 -2.48 -8.04 -8.50
CA GLU A 4 -3.22 -7.22 -7.55
C GLU A 4 -2.80 -7.51 -6.11
N LEU A 5 -2.72 -6.45 -5.32
CA LEU A 5 -2.61 -6.52 -3.87
C LEU A 5 -3.87 -5.91 -3.25
N HIS A 6 -4.34 -6.47 -2.14
CA HIS A 6 -5.50 -5.92 -1.44
C HIS A 6 -5.25 -5.85 0.06
N VAL A 7 -5.86 -4.83 0.70
CA VAL A 7 -5.82 -4.70 2.15
C VAL A 7 -7.01 -5.45 2.74
N GLU A 8 -6.72 -6.46 3.55
CA GLU A 8 -7.71 -7.18 4.34
C GLU A 8 -7.74 -6.66 5.79
N ARG A 9 -8.94 -6.42 6.32
CA ARG A 9 -9.15 -5.97 7.70
C ARG A 9 -10.18 -6.87 8.37
N GLU A 10 -10.03 -7.06 9.68
CA GLU A 10 -11.03 -7.79 10.49
C GLU A 10 -12.39 -7.09 10.50
N SER A 11 -12.39 -5.75 10.43
CA SER A 11 -13.60 -4.93 10.33
C SER A 11 -13.55 -4.06 9.07
N PRO A 12 -14.65 -3.97 8.29
CA PRO A 12 -14.72 -3.05 7.16
C PRO A 12 -14.47 -1.61 7.59
N LEU A 13 -13.94 -0.79 6.68
CA LEU A 13 -13.65 0.63 6.94
C LEU A 13 -14.67 1.47 6.15
N ALA A 14 -15.36 2.40 6.80
CA ALA A 14 -16.25 3.30 6.06
C ALA A 14 -15.42 4.32 5.25
N PHE A 15 -15.93 4.77 4.10
CA PHE A 15 -15.20 5.70 3.23
C PHE A 15 -14.67 6.96 3.95
N ALA A 16 -15.46 7.52 4.86
CA ALA A 16 -15.05 8.71 5.64
C ALA A 16 -13.92 8.42 6.65
N GLU A 17 -13.89 7.21 7.21
CA GLU A 17 -12.83 6.79 8.12
C GLU A 17 -11.52 6.55 7.36
N LEU A 18 -11.61 6.14 6.08
CA LEU A 18 -10.46 5.83 5.23
C LEU A 18 -9.60 7.07 5.03
N ALA A 19 -10.21 8.16 4.57
CA ALA A 19 -9.52 9.43 4.36
C ALA A 19 -8.85 9.93 5.64
N LYS A 20 -9.54 9.80 6.78
CA LYS A 20 -9.03 10.26 8.09
C LYS A 20 -7.82 9.44 8.55
N ALA A 21 -7.85 8.12 8.37
CA ALA A 21 -6.73 7.24 8.74
C ALA A 21 -5.49 7.48 7.87
N MET A 22 -5.71 7.73 6.57
CA MET A 22 -4.66 7.87 5.56
C MET A 22 -3.93 9.22 5.59
N ALA A 23 -4.62 10.32 5.89
CA ALA A 23 -4.07 11.67 5.77
C ALA A 23 -2.77 11.91 6.57
N PRO A 24 -2.63 11.47 7.84
CA PRO A 24 -1.39 11.64 8.60
C PRO A 24 -0.18 10.91 8.01
N ALA A 25 -0.42 9.88 7.19
CA ALA A 25 0.64 9.08 6.56
C ALA A 25 1.05 9.60 5.16
N GLY A 26 0.49 10.75 4.74
CA GLY A 26 0.79 11.38 3.45
C GLY A 26 0.00 10.80 2.28
N PHE A 27 -1.06 10.05 2.56
CA PHE A 27 -1.98 9.55 1.54
C PHE A 27 -3.18 10.48 1.41
N SER A 28 -3.66 10.63 0.18
CA SER A 28 -4.89 11.38 -0.13
C SER A 28 -5.87 10.51 -0.91
N LEU A 29 -7.16 10.81 -0.76
CA LEU A 29 -8.25 10.09 -1.41
C LEU A 29 -8.97 11.07 -2.35
N ARG A 30 -9.11 10.71 -3.62
CA ARG A 30 -9.94 11.46 -4.60
C ARG A 30 -11.36 10.92 -4.63
N ASP A 31 -12.29 11.73 -5.13
CA ASP A 31 -13.74 11.48 -5.14
C ASP A 31 -14.17 10.15 -5.80
N GLN A 32 -13.33 9.57 -6.67
CA GLN A 32 -13.58 8.30 -7.35
C GLN A 32 -13.02 7.08 -6.59
N GLY A 33 -12.43 7.28 -5.41
CA GLY A 33 -11.79 6.22 -4.61
C GLY A 33 -10.32 6.00 -4.94
N GLU A 34 -9.71 6.78 -5.83
CA GLU A 34 -8.28 6.73 -6.11
C GLU A 34 -7.47 7.22 -4.89
N ILE A 35 -6.49 6.42 -4.47
CA ILE A 35 -5.59 6.70 -3.35
C ILE A 35 -4.23 7.09 -3.92
N LEU A 36 -3.75 8.25 -3.50
CA LEU A 36 -2.52 8.86 -3.96
C LEU A 36 -1.55 9.07 -2.80
N VAL A 37 -0.26 9.19 -3.11
CA VAL A 37 0.79 9.51 -2.13
C VAL A 37 1.72 10.62 -2.65
N GLY A 38 2.23 11.42 -1.71
CA GLY A 38 3.28 12.42 -1.96
C GLY A 38 2.77 13.78 -2.44
N ASP A 39 3.70 14.73 -2.52
CA ASP A 39 3.44 16.12 -2.94
C ASP A 39 3.17 16.25 -4.44
N GLU A 40 3.82 15.41 -5.25
CA GLU A 40 3.42 15.12 -6.63
C GLU A 40 2.53 13.87 -6.59
N PRO A 41 1.19 14.01 -6.61
CA PRO A 41 0.31 12.91 -6.24
C PRO A 41 0.40 11.75 -7.23
N ARG A 42 0.90 10.60 -6.77
CA ARG A 42 1.02 9.38 -7.57
C ARG A 42 0.00 8.33 -7.12
N PRO A 43 -0.76 7.72 -8.05
CA PRO A 43 -1.72 6.69 -7.71
C PRO A 43 -1.01 5.41 -7.28
N VAL A 44 -1.47 4.84 -6.16
CA VAL A 44 -0.93 3.60 -5.60
C VAL A 44 -2.01 2.56 -5.35
N ALA A 45 -3.25 2.99 -5.11
CA ALA A 45 -4.36 2.09 -4.87
C ALA A 45 -5.71 2.72 -5.24
N HIS A 46 -6.76 1.91 -5.16
CA HIS A 46 -8.15 2.32 -5.34
C HIS A 46 -9.02 1.69 -4.26
N TRP A 47 -9.95 2.46 -3.73
CA TRP A 47 -11.00 1.99 -2.85
C TRP A 47 -12.20 1.49 -3.65
N ARG A 48 -12.54 0.21 -3.54
CA ARG A 48 -13.74 -0.43 -4.12
C ARG A 48 -14.26 -1.46 -3.13
N GLU A 49 -14.91 -1.00 -2.06
CA GLU A 49 -15.30 -1.78 -0.86
C GLU A 49 -14.12 -2.24 0.02
N ARG A 50 -12.95 -2.41 -0.60
CA ARG A 50 -11.63 -2.59 0.02
C ARG A 50 -10.58 -1.80 -0.76
N VAL A 51 -9.40 -1.65 -0.18
CA VAL A 51 -8.24 -1.06 -0.88
C VAL A 51 -7.62 -2.11 -1.78
N VAL A 52 -7.44 -1.79 -3.06
CA VAL A 52 -6.79 -2.64 -4.07
C VAL A 52 -5.70 -1.83 -4.78
N GLY A 53 -4.49 -2.36 -4.83
CA GLY A 53 -3.35 -1.81 -5.57
C GLY A 53 -2.92 -2.74 -6.70
N ARG A 54 -2.29 -2.16 -7.73
CA ARG A 54 -1.69 -2.90 -8.85
C ARG A 54 -0.24 -2.47 -8.97
N PRO A 55 0.65 -2.98 -8.09
CA PRO A 55 2.04 -2.56 -8.10
C PRO A 55 2.72 -2.87 -9.44
N SER A 56 3.54 -1.93 -9.87
CA SER A 56 4.42 -2.07 -11.03
C SER A 56 5.90 -2.04 -10.66
N SER A 57 6.19 -1.68 -9.42
CA SER A 57 7.53 -1.51 -8.85
C SER A 57 7.55 -1.87 -7.37
N ASP A 58 8.74 -2.10 -6.81
CA ASP A 58 8.94 -2.28 -5.36
C ASP A 58 8.54 -1.02 -4.57
N TRP A 59 8.62 0.16 -5.19
CA TRP A 59 8.11 1.40 -4.62
C TRP A 59 6.59 1.35 -4.41
N ASP A 60 5.83 0.84 -5.38
CA ASP A 60 4.39 0.67 -5.23
C ASP A 60 4.06 -0.33 -4.10
N VAL A 61 4.81 -1.44 -4.02
CA VAL A 61 4.69 -2.42 -2.93
C VAL A 61 4.97 -1.75 -1.58
N ALA A 62 6.02 -0.94 -1.46
CA ALA A 62 6.34 -0.21 -0.24
C ALA A 62 5.22 0.74 0.18
N GLN A 63 4.59 1.45 -0.76
CA GLN A 63 3.46 2.31 -0.45
C GLN A 63 2.23 1.52 0.01
N LEU A 64 1.95 0.37 -0.62
CA LEU A 64 0.85 -0.50 -0.25
C LEU A 64 1.06 -1.13 1.14
N VAL A 65 2.30 -1.51 1.49
CA VAL A 65 2.64 -2.01 2.83
C VAL A 65 2.42 -0.93 3.88
N ARG A 66 2.87 0.30 3.62
CA ARG A 66 2.59 1.46 4.50
C ARG A 66 1.09 1.70 4.65
N LEU A 67 0.36 1.65 3.55
CA LEU A 67 -1.08 1.87 3.53
C LEU A 67 -1.81 0.80 4.36
N ALA A 68 -1.48 -0.47 4.19
CA ALA A 68 -2.05 -1.56 4.99
C ALA A 68 -1.78 -1.37 6.49
N ALA A 69 -0.55 -1.02 6.86
CA ALA A 69 -0.19 -0.76 8.26
C ALA A 69 -0.98 0.41 8.86
N VAL A 70 -1.14 1.50 8.12
CA VAL A 70 -1.92 2.69 8.53
C VAL A 70 -3.39 2.35 8.72
N LEU A 71 -3.94 1.49 7.88
CA LEU A 71 -5.33 1.05 7.97
C LEU A 71 -5.55 -0.04 9.03
N GLY A 72 -4.49 -0.53 9.66
CA GLY A 72 -4.54 -1.65 10.60
C GLY A 72 -5.00 -2.94 9.94
N GLY A 73 -4.56 -3.19 8.71
CA GLY A 73 -4.90 -4.37 7.92
C GLY A 73 -3.66 -5.15 7.47
N ARG A 74 -3.91 -6.28 6.79
CA ARG A 74 -2.90 -7.13 6.14
C ARG A 74 -2.88 -6.86 4.65
N LEU A 75 -1.72 -6.86 4.03
CA LEU A 75 -1.58 -6.73 2.58
C LEU A 75 -1.42 -8.11 1.97
N LEU A 76 -2.36 -8.49 1.09
CA LEU A 76 -2.42 -9.83 0.51
C LEU A 76 -2.32 -9.78 -1.01
N GLY A 77 -1.55 -10.72 -1.56
CA GLY A 77 -1.54 -11.02 -3.00
C GLY A 77 -2.76 -11.79 -3.46
N GLU A 78 -2.92 -11.91 -4.78
CA GLU A 78 -3.99 -12.69 -5.41
C GLU A 78 -3.96 -14.16 -4.97
N ASP A 79 -2.75 -14.70 -4.75
CA ASP A 79 -2.53 -16.09 -4.35
C ASP A 79 -2.48 -16.29 -2.82
N GLY A 80 -2.81 -15.25 -2.04
CA GLY A 80 -2.81 -15.29 -0.58
C GLY A 80 -1.45 -15.00 0.08
N GLU A 81 -0.46 -14.62 -0.72
CA GLU A 81 0.87 -14.17 -0.26
C GLU A 81 0.71 -12.99 0.70
N HIS A 82 1.46 -12.98 1.80
CA HIS A 82 1.39 -11.92 2.78
C HIS A 82 2.59 -10.98 2.67
N TYR A 83 2.29 -9.70 2.43
CA TYR A 83 3.28 -8.63 2.35
C TYR A 83 3.28 -7.83 3.65
N TYR A 84 4.42 -7.75 4.32
CA TYR A 84 4.54 -7.05 5.59
C TYR A 84 5.91 -6.44 5.81
N LEU A 85 5.96 -5.50 6.76
CA LEU A 85 7.20 -4.86 7.20
C LEU A 85 7.72 -5.55 8.46
N ARG A 86 8.94 -6.07 8.41
CA ARG A 86 9.65 -6.65 9.56
C ARG A 86 11.05 -6.07 9.65
N ASP A 87 11.40 -5.49 10.79
CA ASP A 87 12.73 -4.91 11.04
C ASP A 87 13.22 -3.94 9.94
N GLY A 88 12.29 -3.14 9.37
CA GLY A 88 12.58 -2.19 8.30
C GLY A 88 12.73 -2.81 6.90
N VAL A 89 12.49 -4.11 6.76
CA VAL A 89 12.53 -4.87 5.50
C VAL A 89 11.11 -5.26 5.11
N ILE A 90 10.77 -5.02 3.84
CA ILE A 90 9.54 -5.52 3.25
C ILE A 90 9.77 -6.98 2.89
N GLU A 91 8.83 -7.84 3.27
CA GLU A 91 8.88 -9.27 3.02
C GLU A 91 7.58 -9.75 2.38
N VAL A 92 7.68 -10.77 1.53
CA VAL A 92 6.58 -11.58 1.01
C VAL A 92 6.71 -13.00 1.54
N ASP A 93 5.77 -13.45 2.36
CA ASP A 93 5.81 -14.77 3.01
C ASP A 93 7.15 -15.09 3.74
N GLY A 94 7.85 -14.05 4.19
CA GLY A 94 9.15 -14.15 4.87
C GLY A 94 10.37 -13.99 3.97
N ASP A 95 10.19 -13.95 2.64
CA ASP A 95 11.26 -13.65 1.70
C ASP A 95 11.45 -12.14 1.54
N PRO A 96 12.68 -11.61 1.68
CA PRO A 96 12.94 -10.18 1.65
C PRO A 96 12.86 -9.60 0.24
N ILE A 97 12.10 -8.51 0.10
CA ILE A 97 12.06 -7.66 -1.10
C ILE A 97 13.15 -6.58 -1.00
N GLY A 98 13.18 -5.85 0.11
CA GLY A 98 14.16 -4.79 0.31
C GLY A 98 13.87 -3.91 1.52
N LYS A 99 14.80 -3.00 1.83
CA LYS A 99 14.64 -2.06 2.95
C LYS A 99 13.67 -0.96 2.56
N ILE A 100 12.65 -0.73 3.40
CA ILE A 100 11.59 0.23 3.11
C ILE A 100 12.14 1.65 2.92
N ASP A 101 13.04 2.10 3.79
CA ASP A 101 13.60 3.46 3.71
C ASP A 101 14.42 3.67 2.44
N GLN A 102 15.11 2.63 1.99
CA GLN A 102 15.90 2.69 0.75
C GLN A 102 14.98 2.79 -0.47
N ILE A 103 13.98 1.89 -0.56
CA ILE A 103 13.01 1.87 -1.66
C ILE A 103 12.27 3.22 -1.77
N LEU A 104 11.84 3.76 -0.63
CA LEU A 104 11.12 5.04 -0.61
C LEU A 104 11.99 6.23 -1.04
N VAL A 105 13.28 6.22 -0.70
CA VAL A 105 14.25 7.26 -1.09
C VAL A 105 14.60 7.18 -2.59
N GLU A 106 14.77 5.97 -3.12
CA GLU A 106 15.06 5.75 -4.54
C GLU A 106 13.86 6.13 -5.44
N GLY A 107 12.65 6.00 -4.90
CA GLY A 107 11.44 6.48 -5.55
C GLY A 107 10.96 5.59 -6.71
N PRO A 108 9.90 6.01 -7.41
CA PRO A 108 9.23 5.18 -8.41
C PRO A 108 10.00 5.01 -9.73
N ALA A 109 11.10 5.74 -9.94
CA ALA A 109 11.87 5.70 -11.20
C ALA A 109 13.01 4.67 -11.18
N ALA A 110 13.29 4.06 -10.02
CA ALA A 110 14.45 3.20 -9.83
C ALA A 110 14.16 1.69 -9.98
N TRP A 111 12.89 1.27 -10.09
CA TRP A 111 12.48 -0.14 -10.01
C TRP A 111 11.37 -0.48 -11.00
#